data_AF-A0A3M1DDR3-F1
#
_entry.id   AF-A0A3M1DDR3-F1
#
_cell.length_a   1.000
_cell.length_b   1.000
_cell.length_c   1.000
_cell.angle_alpha   90.00
_cell.angle_beta   90.00
_cell.angle_gamma   90.00
#
_symmetry.space_group_name_H-M   'P 1'
#
loop_
_entity.id
_entity.type
_entity.pdbx_description
1 polymer ?
#
loop_
_entity_poly.entity_id
_entity_poly.type
_entity_poly.pdbx_seq_one_letter_code
_entity_poly.pdbx_strand_id
1 'polypeptide(L)'
;MKAMWSGAVAIVVLLSAQASQAGPKVPSTRVCIDVKLHEPEVQQPAGPAAPPAGAEKKEEAEPPAYDIEARRRWVEKRLAALRKKAASRSVQASNLPIGQSPVAYLKRLFEHFVTHERGYEAARKDCTQRITVELYPLKEGWTAFARYSGNGREERVDQLLPDEISQFAERAVKALLEDVPISDTIRRDTVLRADSMKSMRRIGGTHHFELVLGTQVRGGSFATASDATAPAEEKIRVFSPMSIGAGYKGRFENWALETVAQVGVGMSRKAASSNEAGGHIDHGGSVGLALH
;
A
#
# COMPACT_ATOMS: atom_id res chain seq x y z
N MET A 1 -75.16 -13.29 -68.04
CA MET A 1 -73.93 -14.05 -67.71
C MET A 1 -72.76 -13.09 -67.63
N LYS A 2 -72.34 -12.68 -66.43
CA LYS A 2 -71.05 -12.03 -66.14
C LYS A 2 -70.74 -12.34 -64.66
N ALA A 3 -69.79 -13.24 -64.45
CA ALA A 3 -69.26 -13.58 -63.14
C ALA A 3 -68.02 -12.71 -62.88
N MET A 4 -68.03 -11.98 -61.76
CA MET A 4 -66.85 -11.29 -61.23
C MET A 4 -65.97 -12.30 -60.50
N TRP A 5 -64.69 -12.29 -60.87
CA TRP A 5 -63.60 -13.09 -60.35
C TRP A 5 -63.07 -12.49 -59.04
N SER A 6 -62.98 -13.31 -58.00
CA SER A 6 -62.28 -12.99 -56.75
C SER A 6 -60.77 -13.10 -56.95
N GLY A 7 -60.04 -12.02 -56.67
CA GLY A 7 -58.59 -11.98 -56.67
C GLY A 7 -57.99 -12.67 -55.44
N ALA A 8 -57.02 -13.56 -55.68
CA ALA A 8 -56.11 -14.05 -54.67
C ALA A 8 -54.73 -13.40 -54.91
N VAL A 9 -54.29 -12.57 -53.95
CA VAL A 9 -52.95 -11.99 -53.92
C VAL A 9 -52.03 -12.96 -53.20
N ALA A 10 -51.05 -13.51 -53.93
CA ALA A 10 -49.97 -14.30 -53.34
C ALA A 10 -48.83 -13.37 -52.92
N ILE A 11 -48.60 -13.27 -51.61
CA ILE A 11 -47.43 -12.57 -51.04
C ILE A 11 -46.25 -13.55 -51.06
N VAL A 12 -45.28 -13.30 -51.93
CA VAL A 12 -43.99 -14.01 -51.94
C VAL A 12 -43.06 -13.30 -50.96
N VAL A 13 -42.81 -13.92 -49.81
CA VAL A 13 -41.79 -13.47 -48.85
C VAL A 13 -40.43 -13.98 -49.32
N LEU A 14 -39.65 -13.11 -49.95
CA LEU A 14 -38.24 -13.35 -50.24
C LEU A 14 -37.42 -13.16 -48.95
N LEU A 15 -37.07 -14.28 -48.30
CA LEU A 15 -36.00 -14.31 -47.29
C LEU A 15 -34.66 -14.09 -48.01
N SER A 16 -34.20 -12.85 -48.06
CA SER A 16 -32.79 -12.54 -48.35
C SER A 16 -31.95 -12.93 -47.14
N ALA A 17 -31.23 -14.05 -47.24
CA ALA A 17 -30.16 -14.41 -46.33
C ALA A 17 -29.08 -13.32 -46.38
N GLN A 18 -29.04 -12.46 -45.37
CA GLN A 18 -27.88 -11.60 -45.13
C GLN A 18 -26.74 -12.51 -44.66
N ALA A 19 -25.87 -12.88 -45.62
CA ALA A 19 -24.53 -13.33 -45.30
C ALA A 19 -23.87 -12.21 -44.48
N SER A 20 -23.64 -12.49 -43.20
CA SER A 20 -22.93 -11.62 -42.27
C SER A 20 -21.53 -11.37 -42.84
N GLN A 21 -21.38 -10.30 -43.61
CA GLN A 21 -20.09 -9.85 -44.12
C GLN A 21 -19.26 -9.43 -42.90
N ALA A 22 -18.26 -10.24 -42.58
CA ALA A 22 -17.18 -9.85 -41.70
C ALA A 22 -16.66 -8.49 -42.18
N GLY A 23 -16.89 -7.45 -41.37
CA GLY A 23 -16.37 -6.11 -41.64
C GLY A 23 -14.84 -6.15 -41.83
N PRO A 24 -14.25 -5.11 -42.42
CA PRO A 24 -12.81 -5.04 -42.62
C PRO A 24 -12.09 -5.30 -41.29
N LYS A 25 -11.30 -6.38 -41.23
CA LYS A 25 -10.42 -6.66 -40.10
C LYS A 25 -9.47 -5.47 -39.95
N VAL A 26 -9.77 -4.59 -39.00
CA VAL A 26 -8.80 -3.60 -38.51
C VAL A 26 -7.52 -4.36 -38.20
N PRO A 27 -6.34 -3.90 -38.66
CA PRO A 27 -5.09 -4.61 -38.41
C PRO A 27 -4.92 -4.78 -36.89
N SER A 28 -5.03 -6.03 -36.42
CA SER A 28 -4.85 -6.37 -35.01
C SER A 28 -3.37 -6.57 -34.74
N THR A 29 -2.87 -5.86 -33.74
CA THR A 29 -1.49 -6.04 -33.28
C THR A 29 -1.40 -7.33 -32.47
N ARG A 30 -0.52 -8.25 -32.90
CA ARG A 30 -0.34 -9.55 -32.25
C ARG A 30 0.57 -9.42 -31.03
N VAL A 31 0.04 -9.76 -29.86
CA VAL A 31 0.75 -9.65 -28.58
C VAL A 31 0.97 -11.04 -27.96
N CYS A 32 2.21 -11.38 -27.65
CA CYS A 32 2.53 -12.56 -26.84
C CYS A 32 2.53 -12.20 -25.36
N ILE A 33 2.08 -13.13 -24.52
CA ILE A 33 2.14 -12.98 -23.06
C ILE A 33 3.10 -14.02 -22.47
N ASP A 34 4.09 -13.53 -21.73
CA ASP A 34 5.03 -14.32 -20.96
C ASP A 34 4.86 -14.02 -19.47
N VAL A 35 4.73 -15.05 -18.65
CA VAL A 35 4.54 -14.90 -17.19
C VAL A 35 5.62 -15.71 -16.50
N LYS A 36 6.48 -15.03 -15.74
CA LYS A 36 7.60 -15.60 -15.00
C LYS A 36 7.31 -15.55 -13.52
N LEU A 37 7.46 -16.67 -12.84
CA LEU A 37 7.45 -16.73 -11.38
C LEU A 37 8.90 -16.88 -10.91
N HIS A 38 9.39 -15.89 -10.19
CA HIS A 38 10.69 -15.98 -9.53
C HIS A 38 10.55 -16.86 -8.29
N GLU A 39 11.55 -17.70 -8.02
CA GLU A 39 11.61 -18.37 -6.73
C GLU A 39 12.01 -17.35 -5.66
N PRO A 40 11.48 -17.45 -4.41
CA PRO A 40 11.92 -16.57 -3.36
C PRO A 40 13.41 -16.83 -3.16
N GLU A 41 14.22 -15.81 -3.45
CA GLU A 41 15.62 -15.84 -3.08
C GLU A 41 15.63 -16.02 -1.57
N VAL A 42 16.14 -17.17 -1.12
CA VAL A 42 16.30 -17.46 0.30
C VAL A 42 17.26 -16.39 0.79
N GLN A 43 16.72 -15.33 1.42
CA GLN A 43 17.50 -14.34 2.11
C GLN A 43 18.36 -15.09 3.13
N GLN A 44 19.62 -15.29 2.78
CA GLN A 44 20.65 -15.54 3.78
C GLN A 44 20.54 -14.35 4.75
N PRO A 45 20.27 -14.59 6.04
CA PRO A 45 20.20 -13.50 7.00
C PRO A 45 21.51 -12.72 6.90
N ALA A 46 21.41 -11.38 6.88
CA ALA A 46 22.55 -10.49 6.89
C ALA A 46 23.42 -10.80 8.13
N GLY A 47 24.41 -11.67 7.94
CA GLY A 47 25.44 -11.94 8.92
C GLY A 47 26.43 -10.76 8.92
N PRO A 48 26.94 -10.35 10.09
CA PRO A 48 27.99 -9.35 10.15
C PRO A 48 29.27 -9.91 9.53
N ALA A 49 29.85 -9.14 8.61
CA ALA A 49 31.19 -9.28 8.01
C ALA A 49 31.51 -10.62 7.30
N ALA A 50 32.01 -10.49 6.06
CA ALA A 50 32.34 -11.59 5.16
C ALA A 50 33.35 -12.60 5.75
N PRO A 51 33.13 -13.91 5.58
CA PRO A 51 34.19 -14.90 5.47
C PRO A 51 34.59 -15.14 3.99
N PRO A 52 35.82 -15.63 3.74
CA PRO A 52 36.40 -15.71 2.39
C PRO A 52 35.69 -16.71 1.48
N ALA A 53 35.84 -16.47 0.16
CA ALA A 53 35.31 -17.27 -0.93
C ALA A 53 35.65 -18.76 -0.78
N GLY A 54 34.63 -19.62 -0.82
CA GLY A 54 34.80 -21.08 -0.77
C GLY A 54 33.70 -21.89 -0.08
N ALA A 55 32.53 -21.31 0.25
CA ALA A 55 31.43 -22.10 0.82
C ALA A 55 30.64 -22.80 -0.29
N GLU A 56 31.13 -23.96 -0.73
CA GLU A 56 30.29 -24.97 -1.39
C GLU A 56 29.00 -25.16 -0.57
N LYS A 57 27.84 -25.13 -1.25
CA LYS A 57 26.62 -25.68 -0.68
C LYS A 57 26.90 -27.14 -0.34
N LYS A 58 27.23 -27.45 0.92
CA LYS A 58 27.23 -28.81 1.43
C LYS A 58 25.79 -29.32 1.37
N GLU A 59 25.45 -29.92 0.24
CA GLU A 59 24.33 -30.83 0.14
C GLU A 59 24.58 -31.92 1.19
N GLU A 60 23.71 -32.01 2.20
CA GLU A 60 23.85 -32.96 3.31
C GLU A 60 23.83 -34.38 2.73
N ALA A 61 25.03 -34.94 2.53
CA ALA A 61 25.26 -36.21 1.86
C ALA A 61 24.39 -37.31 2.49
N GLU A 62 23.76 -38.14 1.66
CA GLU A 62 22.95 -39.26 2.13
C GLU A 62 23.84 -40.16 3.03
N PRO A 63 23.40 -40.49 4.25
CA PRO A 63 24.18 -41.33 5.14
C PRO A 63 24.37 -42.73 4.51
N PRO A 64 25.50 -43.41 4.80
CA PRO A 64 25.78 -44.72 4.23
C PRO A 64 24.69 -45.74 4.60
N ALA A 65 24.38 -46.65 3.67
CA ALA A 65 23.21 -47.53 3.73
C ALA A 65 23.14 -48.48 4.94
N TYR A 66 24.25 -48.66 5.69
CA TYR A 66 24.33 -49.55 6.85
C TYR A 66 23.86 -48.91 8.16
N ASP A 67 23.69 -47.59 8.23
CA ASP A 67 23.17 -46.90 9.42
C ASP A 67 21.69 -46.53 9.24
N ILE A 68 20.82 -47.44 9.67
CA ILE A 68 19.36 -47.33 9.52
C ILE A 68 18.81 -46.13 10.31
N GLU A 69 19.37 -45.81 11.48
CA GLU A 69 18.89 -44.71 12.32
C GLU A 69 19.29 -43.35 11.76
N ALA A 70 20.54 -43.20 11.30
CA ALA A 70 20.98 -41.98 10.65
C ALA A 70 20.16 -41.71 9.38
N ARG A 71 19.86 -42.75 8.61
CA ARG A 71 19.03 -42.65 7.40
C ARG A 71 17.60 -42.26 7.73
N ARG A 72 17.00 -42.80 8.79
CA ARG A 72 15.66 -42.39 9.26
C ARG A 72 15.62 -40.91 9.66
N ARG A 73 16.59 -40.43 10.44
CA ARG A 73 16.67 -39.01 10.84
C ARG A 73 16.87 -38.08 9.65
N TRP A 74 17.70 -38.48 8.68
CA TRP A 74 17.90 -37.73 7.43
C TRP A 74 16.61 -37.66 6.60
N VAL A 75 15.90 -38.77 6.44
CA VAL A 75 14.61 -38.84 5.74
C VAL A 75 13.55 -37.99 6.45
N GLU A 76 13.44 -38.07 7.78
CA GLU A 76 12.50 -37.26 8.58
C GLU A 76 12.79 -35.76 8.46
N LYS A 77 14.07 -35.34 8.54
CA LYS A 77 14.48 -33.95 8.28
C LYS A 77 14.11 -33.50 6.87
N ARG A 78 14.36 -34.34 5.86
CA ARG A 78 14.06 -34.04 4.45
C ARG A 78 12.55 -33.95 4.21
N LEU A 79 11.76 -34.83 4.81
CA LEU A 79 10.30 -34.78 4.81
C LEU A 79 9.77 -33.52 5.51
N ALA A 80 10.34 -33.13 6.65
CA ALA A 80 9.97 -31.89 7.34
C ALA A 80 10.29 -30.65 6.50
N ALA A 81 11.45 -30.61 5.84
CA ALA A 81 11.84 -29.54 4.93
C ALA A 81 10.90 -29.47 3.70
N LEU A 82 10.57 -30.63 3.11
CA LEU A 82 9.61 -30.72 2.00
C LEU A 82 8.20 -30.30 2.42
N ARG A 83 7.73 -30.72 3.61
CA ARG A 83 6.44 -30.28 4.17
C ARG A 83 6.40 -28.79 4.42
N LYS A 84 7.48 -28.20 4.96
CA LYS A 84 7.59 -26.74 5.15
C LYS A 84 7.56 -25.98 3.83
N LYS A 85 8.23 -26.50 2.80
CA LYS A 85 8.21 -25.96 1.42
C LYS A 85 6.84 -26.12 0.73
N ALA A 86 6.12 -27.20 1.04
CA ALA A 86 4.77 -27.43 0.54
C ALA A 86 3.74 -26.53 1.24
N ALA A 87 3.87 -26.32 2.55
CA ALA A 87 3.00 -25.45 3.34
C ALA A 87 3.14 -23.98 2.92
N SER A 88 4.36 -23.50 2.63
CA SER A 88 4.54 -22.15 2.10
C SER A 88 3.95 -21.97 0.69
N ARG A 89 3.89 -23.03 -0.12
CA ARG A 89 3.18 -23.03 -1.41
C ARG A 89 1.66 -23.13 -1.27
N SER A 90 1.14 -23.83 -0.25
CA SER A 90 -0.30 -24.03 -0.07
C SER A 90 -1.02 -22.78 0.43
N VAL A 91 -0.37 -21.95 1.25
CA VAL A 91 -0.91 -20.65 1.68
C VAL A 91 -1.09 -19.68 0.50
N GLN A 92 -0.30 -19.83 -0.57
CA GLN A 92 -0.45 -19.05 -1.81
C GLN A 92 -1.57 -19.58 -2.74
N ALA A 93 -2.08 -20.79 -2.50
CA ALA A 93 -3.00 -21.48 -3.42
C ALA A 93 -4.48 -21.47 -2.97
N SER A 94 -4.80 -20.97 -1.77
CA SER A 94 -6.13 -21.13 -1.17
C SER A 94 -7.27 -20.36 -1.87
N ASN A 95 -6.97 -19.34 -2.68
CA ASN A 95 -7.98 -18.55 -3.40
C ASN A 95 -7.92 -18.68 -4.93
N LEU A 96 -7.11 -19.61 -5.45
CA LEU A 96 -7.04 -19.88 -6.90
C LEU A 96 -8.08 -20.94 -7.30
N PRO A 97 -8.61 -20.91 -8.54
CA PRO A 97 -9.42 -22.00 -9.06
C PRO A 97 -8.71 -23.34 -8.89
N ILE A 98 -9.44 -24.36 -8.42
CA ILE A 98 -8.90 -25.67 -8.05
C ILE A 98 -8.01 -26.23 -9.18
N GLY A 99 -6.76 -26.54 -8.83
CA GLY A 99 -5.79 -27.16 -9.75
C GLY A 99 -5.07 -26.21 -10.71
N GLN A 100 -5.24 -24.89 -10.61
CA GLN A 100 -4.50 -23.93 -11.45
C GLN A 100 -3.27 -23.35 -10.73
N SER A 101 -2.15 -23.25 -11.46
CA SER A 101 -1.00 -22.48 -10.99
C SER A 101 -1.23 -20.98 -11.18
N PRO A 102 -0.69 -20.11 -10.31
CA PRO A 102 -0.81 -18.66 -10.45
C PRO A 102 -0.36 -18.16 -11.84
N VAL A 103 0.72 -18.74 -12.35
CA VAL A 103 1.30 -18.42 -13.66
C VAL A 103 0.34 -18.76 -14.80
N ALA A 104 -0.23 -19.97 -14.80
CA ALA A 104 -1.13 -20.40 -15.85
C ALA A 104 -2.44 -19.62 -15.82
N TYR A 105 -2.96 -19.34 -14.62
CA TYR A 105 -4.18 -18.57 -14.46
C TYR A 105 -3.99 -17.12 -14.91
N LEU A 106 -2.92 -16.45 -14.47
CA LEU A 106 -2.61 -15.08 -14.85
C LEU A 106 -2.37 -14.96 -16.36
N LYS A 107 -1.65 -15.91 -16.96
CA LYS A 107 -1.44 -15.94 -18.42
C LYS A 107 -2.77 -15.96 -19.18
N ARG A 108 -3.71 -16.82 -18.77
CA ARG A 108 -5.05 -16.90 -19.39
C ARG A 108 -5.85 -15.62 -19.23
N LEU A 109 -5.76 -14.97 -18.07
CA LEU A 109 -6.45 -13.70 -17.82
C LEU A 109 -5.88 -12.59 -18.73
N PHE A 110 -4.55 -12.49 -18.86
CA PHE A 110 -3.94 -11.55 -19.80
C PHE A 110 -4.34 -11.85 -21.25
N GLU A 111 -4.35 -13.12 -21.68
CA GLU A 111 -4.81 -13.50 -23.03
C GLU A 111 -6.27 -13.08 -23.26
N HIS A 112 -7.13 -13.31 -22.26
CA HIS A 112 -8.52 -12.91 -22.28
C HIS A 112 -8.66 -11.38 -22.40
N PHE A 113 -8.07 -10.59 -21.51
CA PHE A 113 -8.24 -9.13 -21.55
C PHE A 113 -7.62 -8.49 -22.81
N VAL A 114 -6.46 -8.97 -23.28
CA VAL A 114 -5.84 -8.46 -24.52
C VAL A 114 -6.75 -8.67 -25.74
N THR A 115 -7.46 -9.80 -25.81
CA THR A 115 -8.41 -10.05 -26.93
C THR A 115 -9.69 -9.22 -26.87
N HIS A 116 -10.02 -8.65 -25.70
CA HIS A 116 -11.16 -7.76 -25.54
C HIS A 116 -10.80 -6.30 -25.83
N GLU A 117 -9.51 -5.98 -25.93
CA GLU A 117 -9.03 -4.64 -26.27
C GLU A 117 -9.03 -4.39 -27.78
N ARG A 118 -9.38 -3.16 -28.15
CA ARG A 118 -9.55 -2.79 -29.56
C ARG A 118 -8.21 -2.72 -30.26
N GLY A 119 -8.08 -3.44 -31.37
CA GLY A 119 -6.86 -3.41 -32.20
C GLY A 119 -5.75 -4.35 -31.72
N TYR A 120 -6.04 -5.25 -30.78
CA TYR A 120 -5.08 -6.24 -30.27
C TYR A 120 -5.61 -7.66 -30.42
N GLU A 121 -4.68 -8.60 -30.59
CA GLU A 121 -4.96 -10.03 -30.65
C GLU A 121 -3.91 -10.77 -29.82
N ALA A 122 -4.36 -11.59 -28.85
CA ALA A 122 -3.45 -12.44 -28.09
C ALA A 122 -2.98 -13.60 -28.96
N ALA A 123 -1.68 -13.62 -29.27
CA ALA A 123 -1.07 -14.65 -30.10
C ALA A 123 -0.14 -15.54 -29.26
N ARG A 124 -0.19 -16.85 -29.51
CA ARG A 124 0.72 -17.80 -28.84
C ARG A 124 2.13 -17.81 -29.43
N LYS A 125 2.25 -17.51 -30.73
CA LYS A 125 3.49 -17.49 -31.52
C LYS A 125 3.41 -16.36 -32.56
N ASP A 126 4.55 -15.96 -33.12
CA ASP A 126 4.65 -14.96 -34.20
C ASP A 126 3.99 -13.62 -33.87
N CYS A 127 4.21 -13.15 -32.64
CA CYS A 127 3.76 -11.86 -32.17
C CYS A 127 4.72 -10.73 -32.55
N THR A 128 4.14 -9.57 -32.85
CA THR A 128 4.89 -8.33 -33.14
C THR A 128 5.33 -7.66 -31.84
N GLN A 129 4.57 -7.83 -30.76
CA GLN A 129 4.82 -7.22 -29.47
C GLN A 129 4.65 -8.24 -28.34
N ARG A 130 5.15 -7.91 -27.15
CA ARG A 130 5.17 -8.81 -26.00
C ARG A 130 4.79 -8.07 -24.73
N ILE A 131 3.96 -8.72 -23.91
CA ILE A 131 3.74 -8.39 -22.51
C ILE A 131 4.51 -9.42 -21.68
N THR A 132 5.39 -8.95 -20.81
CA THR A 132 6.13 -9.78 -19.86
C THR A 132 5.69 -9.43 -18.45
N VAL A 133 5.22 -10.44 -17.72
CA VAL A 133 4.77 -10.30 -16.34
C VAL A 133 5.68 -11.10 -15.43
N GLU A 134 6.27 -10.44 -14.44
CA GLU A 134 7.20 -11.05 -13.48
C GLU A 134 6.57 -11.01 -12.08
N LEU A 135 6.45 -12.19 -11.47
CA LEU A 135 5.89 -12.38 -10.14
C LEU A 135 7.01 -12.75 -9.16
N TYR A 136 7.19 -11.92 -8.14
CA TYR A 136 8.12 -12.15 -7.04
C TYR A 136 7.34 -12.56 -5.79
N PRO A 137 7.52 -13.77 -5.27
CA PRO A 137 6.74 -14.27 -4.15
C PRO A 137 7.06 -13.53 -2.85
N LEU A 138 6.01 -13.14 -2.13
CA LEU A 138 6.07 -12.56 -0.80
C LEU A 138 5.57 -13.56 0.26
N LYS A 139 5.63 -13.16 1.54
CA LYS A 139 4.98 -13.91 2.63
C LYS A 139 3.49 -14.11 2.36
N GLU A 140 2.84 -13.08 1.83
CA GLU A 140 1.44 -13.06 1.44
C GLU A 140 1.33 -12.44 0.04
N GLY A 141 1.01 -13.26 -0.96
CA GLY A 141 0.87 -12.83 -2.35
C GLY A 141 2.20 -12.67 -3.11
N TRP A 142 2.24 -11.73 -4.04
CA TRP A 142 3.38 -11.46 -4.93
C TRP A 142 3.60 -9.96 -5.14
N THR A 143 4.84 -9.54 -5.39
CA THR A 143 5.10 -8.29 -6.11
C THR A 143 5.03 -8.58 -7.60
N ALA A 144 4.23 -7.83 -8.34
CA ALA A 144 4.01 -8.04 -9.77
C ALA A 144 4.58 -6.88 -10.58
N PHE A 145 5.36 -7.22 -11.61
CA PHE A 145 5.81 -6.28 -12.65
C PHE A 145 5.19 -6.69 -13.96
N ALA A 146 4.65 -5.75 -14.73
CA ALA A 146 4.12 -6.02 -16.05
C ALA A 146 4.70 -5.00 -17.03
N ARG A 147 5.41 -5.48 -18.05
CA ARG A 147 6.06 -4.64 -19.07
C ARG A 147 5.48 -4.94 -20.44
N TYR A 148 5.27 -3.92 -21.25
CA TYR A 148 4.83 -4.04 -22.64
C TYR A 148 5.88 -3.51 -23.61
N SER A 149 6.23 -4.30 -24.62
CA SER A 149 7.30 -3.97 -25.57
C SER A 149 6.90 -2.91 -26.60
N GLY A 150 5.60 -2.61 -26.77
CA GLY A 150 5.12 -1.67 -27.78
C GLY A 150 5.48 -0.21 -27.45
N ASN A 151 5.31 0.17 -26.19
CA ASN A 151 5.63 1.51 -25.66
C ASN A 151 6.78 1.50 -24.63
N GLY A 152 7.27 0.32 -24.22
CA GLY A 152 8.32 0.19 -23.20
C GLY A 152 7.81 0.45 -21.77
N ARG A 153 6.51 0.59 -21.59
CA ARG A 153 5.88 0.92 -20.31
C ARG A 153 5.92 -0.27 -19.37
N GLU A 154 6.11 0.04 -18.10
CA GLU A 154 6.21 -0.95 -17.03
C GLU A 154 5.33 -0.50 -15.86
N GLU A 155 4.53 -1.44 -15.36
CA GLU A 155 3.68 -1.26 -14.19
C GLU A 155 4.12 -2.16 -13.07
N ARG A 156 4.08 -1.62 -11.86
CA ARG A 156 4.49 -2.30 -10.64
C ARG A 156 3.36 -2.29 -9.62
N VAL A 157 3.06 -3.45 -9.06
CA VAL A 157 2.18 -3.63 -7.92
C VAL A 157 2.97 -4.28 -6.79
N ASP A 158 3.10 -3.56 -5.68
CA ASP A 158 3.94 -3.98 -4.54
C ASP A 158 3.44 -5.27 -3.89
N GLN A 159 2.13 -5.40 -3.72
CA GLN A 159 1.50 -6.58 -3.12
C GLN A 159 0.22 -6.91 -3.89
N LEU A 160 0.23 -8.09 -4.52
CA LEU A 160 -0.86 -8.68 -5.26
C LEU A 160 -1.31 -9.94 -4.52
N LEU A 161 -2.56 -9.96 -4.07
CA LEU A 161 -3.13 -11.12 -3.41
C LEU A 161 -3.72 -12.12 -4.43
N PRO A 162 -3.86 -13.42 -4.08
CA PRO A 162 -4.33 -14.42 -5.02
C PRO A 162 -5.79 -14.20 -5.50
N ASP A 163 -6.62 -13.60 -4.66
CA ASP A 163 -8.00 -13.19 -4.97
C ASP A 163 -8.08 -11.92 -5.83
N GLU A 164 -6.97 -11.21 -6.01
CA GLU A 164 -6.87 -9.94 -6.75
C GLU A 164 -6.29 -10.09 -8.17
N ILE A 165 -5.95 -11.32 -8.57
CA ILE A 165 -5.23 -11.61 -9.83
C ILE A 165 -6.05 -11.22 -11.06
N SER A 166 -7.37 -11.37 -11.01
CA SER A 166 -8.26 -10.98 -12.11
C SER A 166 -8.34 -9.46 -12.27
N GLN A 167 -8.53 -8.73 -11.17
CA GLN A 167 -8.57 -7.26 -11.16
C GLN A 167 -7.23 -6.68 -11.63
N PHE A 168 -6.12 -7.28 -11.20
CA PHE A 168 -4.79 -6.89 -11.66
C PHE A 168 -4.63 -7.09 -13.17
N ALA A 169 -5.01 -8.25 -13.70
CA ALA A 169 -4.86 -8.53 -15.13
C ALA A 169 -5.69 -7.55 -16.00
N GLU A 170 -6.94 -7.27 -15.63
CA GLU A 170 -7.78 -6.29 -16.34
C GLU A 170 -7.11 -4.90 -16.35
N ARG A 171 -6.71 -4.43 -15.17
CA ARG A 171 -6.13 -3.10 -15.00
C ARG A 171 -4.77 -2.97 -15.64
N ALA A 172 -3.93 -3.99 -15.53
CA ALA A 172 -2.59 -3.98 -16.10
C ALA A 172 -2.64 -4.00 -17.63
N VAL A 173 -3.51 -4.83 -18.24
CA VAL A 173 -3.65 -4.86 -19.70
C VAL A 173 -4.12 -3.50 -20.21
N LYS A 174 -5.18 -2.95 -19.62
CA LYS A 174 -5.71 -1.65 -20.01
C LYS A 174 -4.65 -0.56 -19.87
N ALA A 175 -3.99 -0.52 -18.72
CA ALA A 175 -2.95 0.45 -18.44
C ALA A 175 -1.82 0.34 -19.49
N LEU A 176 -1.30 -0.87 -19.72
CA LEU A 176 -0.18 -1.11 -20.65
C LEU A 176 -0.52 -0.74 -22.09
N LEU A 177 -1.71 -1.09 -22.58
CA LEU A 177 -2.12 -0.87 -23.96
C LEU A 177 -2.59 0.56 -24.24
N GLU A 178 -3.24 1.22 -23.28
CA GLU A 178 -3.69 2.62 -23.42
C GLU A 178 -2.61 3.66 -23.03
N ASP A 179 -1.43 3.22 -22.56
CA ASP A 179 -0.35 4.09 -22.09
C ASP A 179 -0.73 4.99 -20.89
N VAL A 180 -1.59 4.47 -20.01
CA VAL A 180 -2.14 5.19 -18.84
C VAL A 180 -1.68 4.51 -17.55
N PRO A 181 -1.25 5.24 -16.49
CA PRO A 181 -0.79 4.62 -15.25
C PRO A 181 -1.85 3.70 -14.63
N ILE A 182 -1.43 2.61 -13.99
CA ILE A 182 -2.35 1.63 -13.38
C ILE A 182 -3.25 2.26 -12.29
N SER A 183 -2.84 3.38 -11.68
CA SER A 183 -3.67 4.15 -10.75
C SER A 183 -4.92 4.73 -11.40
N ASP A 184 -4.87 5.01 -12.70
CA ASP A 184 -5.95 5.70 -13.41
C ASP A 184 -6.91 4.69 -14.07
N THR A 185 -6.56 3.40 -14.05
CA THR A 185 -7.44 2.31 -14.50
C THR A 185 -8.32 1.73 -13.38
N ILE A 186 -8.32 2.34 -12.19
CA ILE A 186 -9.13 1.91 -11.04
C ILE A 186 -10.63 2.06 -11.35
N ARG A 187 -11.39 0.98 -11.17
CA ARG A 187 -12.86 0.99 -11.10
C ARG A 187 -13.34 0.59 -9.70
N ARG A 188 -14.62 0.80 -9.42
CA ARG A 188 -15.23 0.48 -8.11
C ARG A 188 -15.08 -1.00 -7.72
N ASP A 189 -15.03 -1.88 -8.71
CA ASP A 189 -14.96 -3.34 -8.61
C ASP A 189 -13.54 -3.91 -8.80
N THR A 190 -12.58 -3.09 -9.25
CA THR A 190 -11.20 -3.53 -9.57
C THR A 190 -10.13 -2.91 -8.64
N VAL A 191 -10.53 -2.47 -7.45
CA VAL A 191 -9.63 -1.88 -6.46
C VAL A 191 -8.68 -2.95 -5.91
N LEU A 192 -7.38 -2.68 -5.99
CA LEU A 192 -6.35 -3.51 -5.34
C LEU A 192 -6.13 -3.01 -3.92
N ARG A 193 -5.86 -3.91 -2.98
CA ARG A 193 -5.55 -3.56 -1.59
C ARG A 193 -4.31 -2.67 -1.48
N ALA A 194 -3.35 -2.86 -2.38
CA ALA A 194 -2.18 -1.99 -2.50
C ALA A 194 -2.54 -0.51 -2.74
N ASP A 195 -3.58 -0.23 -3.53
CA ASP A 195 -4.04 1.14 -3.81
C ASP A 195 -4.75 1.76 -2.60
N SER A 196 -5.54 0.96 -1.89
CA SER A 196 -6.21 1.37 -0.64
C SER A 196 -5.19 1.70 0.45
N MET A 197 -4.13 0.89 0.60
CA MET A 197 -3.07 1.20 1.56
C MET A 197 -2.24 2.42 1.16
N LYS A 198 -2.05 2.66 -0.15
CA LYS A 198 -1.35 3.86 -0.65
C LYS A 198 -2.13 5.14 -0.37
N SER A 199 -3.46 5.12 -0.47
CA SER A 199 -4.29 6.27 -0.09
C SER A 199 -4.26 6.52 1.42
N MET A 200 -4.30 5.47 2.25
CA MET A 200 -4.17 5.61 3.71
C MET A 200 -2.80 6.19 4.13
N ARG A 201 -1.71 5.81 3.44
CA ARG A 201 -0.38 6.38 3.68
C ARG A 201 -0.26 7.85 3.27
N ARG A 202 -1.11 8.34 2.37
CA ARG A 202 -1.14 9.75 1.94
C ARG A 202 -1.78 10.66 2.99
N ILE A 203 -2.49 10.12 3.98
CA ILE A 203 -2.84 10.83 5.22
C ILE A 203 -1.56 10.94 6.08
N GLY A 204 -0.50 11.50 5.50
CA GLY A 204 0.73 11.84 6.17
C GLY A 204 0.53 13.16 6.88
N GLY A 205 0.37 13.11 8.20
CA GLY A 205 0.38 14.33 9.00
C GLY A 205 1.77 14.98 8.93
N THR A 206 1.82 16.30 8.82
CA THR A 206 3.08 17.02 9.06
C THR A 206 3.22 17.24 10.55
N HIS A 207 4.34 16.79 11.10
CA HIS A 207 4.63 16.84 12.53
C HIS A 207 5.77 17.82 12.77
N HIS A 208 5.53 18.83 13.61
CA HIS A 208 6.54 19.81 13.99
C HIS A 208 6.68 19.83 15.52
N PHE A 209 7.92 19.91 15.99
CA PHE A 209 8.22 20.27 17.37
C PHE A 209 8.40 21.79 17.43
N GLU A 210 7.71 22.43 18.36
CA GLU A 210 7.74 23.87 18.52
C GLU A 210 8.44 24.22 19.84
N LEU A 211 9.32 25.20 19.78
CA LEU A 211 9.92 25.83 20.95
C LEU A 211 9.40 27.26 21.00
N VAL A 212 8.67 27.59 22.06
CA VAL A 212 8.03 28.88 22.24
C VAL A 212 8.76 29.65 23.32
N LEU A 213 9.29 30.81 22.97
CA LEU A 213 9.82 31.79 23.92
C LEU A 213 8.95 33.03 23.86
N GLY A 214 8.39 33.45 24.98
CA GLY A 214 7.45 34.57 25.01
C GLY A 214 7.44 35.32 26.32
N THR A 215 6.87 36.53 26.28
CA THR A 215 6.45 37.25 27.48
C THR A 215 4.93 37.29 27.47
N GLN A 216 4.31 36.97 28.59
CA GLN A 216 2.85 37.00 28.73
C GLN A 216 2.51 37.89 29.92
N VAL A 217 1.33 38.51 29.91
CA VAL A 217 0.81 39.24 31.07
C VAL A 217 -0.28 38.39 31.68
N ARG A 218 -0.12 38.05 32.96
CA ARG A 218 -1.08 37.24 33.71
C ARG A 218 -1.61 38.03 34.90
N GLY A 219 -2.91 37.96 35.11
CA GLY A 219 -3.60 38.53 36.27
C GLY A 219 -4.24 37.41 37.08
N GLY A 220 -4.11 37.46 38.41
CA GLY A 220 -4.71 36.48 39.30
C GLY A 220 -4.87 37.02 40.71
N SER A 221 -5.77 36.41 41.47
CA SER A 221 -5.92 36.68 42.90
C SER A 221 -5.04 35.74 43.69
N PHE A 222 -4.17 36.27 44.55
CA PHE A 222 -3.22 35.48 45.33
C PHE A 222 -3.34 35.86 46.80
N ALA A 223 -3.41 34.86 47.68
CA ALA A 223 -3.33 35.06 49.12
C ALA A 223 -1.90 35.43 49.48
N THR A 224 -1.69 36.64 49.98
CA THR A 224 -0.35 37.14 50.33
C THR A 224 -0.34 37.73 51.72
N ALA A 225 0.56 37.23 52.56
CA ALA A 225 0.84 37.81 53.87
C ALA A 225 1.76 39.03 53.68
N SER A 226 1.48 40.12 54.39
CA SER A 226 2.34 41.30 54.41
C SER A 226 3.56 41.13 55.32
N ASP A 227 3.44 40.26 56.34
CA ASP A 227 4.47 39.96 57.34
C ASP A 227 4.40 38.49 57.77
N ALA A 228 5.48 37.95 58.35
CA ALA A 228 5.59 36.54 58.75
C ALA A 228 4.50 36.06 59.75
N THR A 229 3.84 36.99 60.43
CA THR A 229 2.81 36.74 61.45
C THR A 229 1.42 37.22 61.05
N ALA A 230 1.26 37.88 59.89
CA ALA A 230 -0.02 38.42 59.45
C ALA A 230 -0.82 37.38 58.64
N PRO A 231 -2.15 37.34 58.77
CA PRO A 231 -2.99 36.48 57.95
C PRO A 231 -2.88 36.86 56.47
N ALA A 232 -2.85 35.85 55.60
CA ALA A 232 -2.74 36.07 54.16
C ALA A 232 -4.03 36.69 53.60
N GLU A 233 -3.92 37.87 53.00
CA GLU A 233 -5.03 38.56 52.35
C GLU A 233 -5.02 38.30 50.84
N GLU A 234 -6.20 38.08 50.27
CA GLU A 234 -6.36 37.92 48.83
C GLU A 234 -6.12 39.26 48.12
N LYS A 235 -5.08 39.32 47.27
CA LYS A 235 -4.75 40.52 46.49
C LYS A 235 -4.65 40.15 45.02
N ILE A 236 -5.32 40.95 44.18
CA ILE A 236 -5.19 40.86 42.73
C ILE A 236 -3.80 41.35 42.35
N ARG A 237 -3.03 40.51 41.65
CA ARG A 237 -1.69 40.83 41.16
C ARG A 237 -1.61 40.58 39.67
N VAL A 238 -0.85 41.45 39.02
CA VAL A 238 -0.46 41.31 37.61
C VAL A 238 1.03 40.97 37.58
N PHE A 239 1.37 39.90 36.89
CA PHE A 239 2.73 39.42 36.71
C PHE A 239 3.02 39.21 35.23
N SER A 240 4.26 39.49 34.82
CA SER A 240 4.71 39.36 33.44
C SER A 240 5.86 38.35 33.35
N PRO A 241 5.57 37.04 33.36
CA PRO A 241 6.64 36.04 33.32
C PRO A 241 7.24 35.94 31.92
N MET A 242 8.54 35.65 31.87
CA MET A 242 9.16 35.08 30.68
C MET A 242 8.79 33.59 30.65
N SER A 243 8.21 33.13 29.56
CA SER A 243 7.82 31.73 29.38
C SER A 243 8.67 31.04 28.35
N ILE A 244 9.11 29.85 28.70
CA ILE A 244 9.72 28.87 27.81
C ILE A 244 8.76 27.70 27.72
N GLY A 245 8.36 27.34 26.51
CA GLY A 245 7.48 26.22 26.25
C GLY A 245 8.01 25.32 25.15
N ALA A 246 7.66 24.05 25.25
CA ALA A 246 7.86 23.07 24.20
C ALA A 246 6.48 22.52 23.80
N GLY A 247 6.28 22.37 22.50
CA GLY A 247 5.02 21.94 21.94
C GLY A 247 5.19 20.96 20.80
N TYR A 248 4.09 20.29 20.50
CA TYR A 248 3.96 19.42 19.36
C TYR A 248 2.74 19.87 18.55
N LYS A 249 2.95 20.01 17.23
CA LYS A 249 1.91 20.33 16.27
C LYS A 249 1.82 19.24 15.22
N GLY A 250 0.70 18.53 15.23
CA GLY A 250 0.34 17.56 14.19
C GLY A 250 -0.75 18.15 13.31
N ARG A 251 -0.44 18.39 12.03
CA ARG A 251 -1.44 18.81 11.04
C ARG A 251 -1.87 17.62 10.20
N PHE A 252 -3.16 17.31 10.26
CA PHE A 252 -3.84 16.33 9.43
C PHE A 252 -4.77 17.09 8.47
N GLU A 253 -5.04 16.57 7.27
CA GLU A 253 -5.64 17.33 6.15
C GLU A 253 -6.74 18.33 6.55
N ASN A 254 -7.69 17.90 7.40
CA ASN A 254 -8.85 18.69 7.82
C ASN A 254 -8.87 19.08 9.32
N TRP A 255 -7.83 18.75 10.10
CA TRP A 255 -7.78 19.05 11.54
C TRP A 255 -6.34 19.13 12.04
N ALA A 256 -6.07 20.02 13.00
CA ALA A 256 -4.76 20.15 13.62
C ALA A 256 -4.86 19.90 15.14
N LEU A 257 -3.92 19.10 15.64
CA LEU A 257 -3.72 18.91 17.06
C LEU A 257 -2.49 19.70 17.48
N GLU A 258 -2.65 20.61 18.43
CA GLU A 258 -1.57 21.37 19.03
C GLU A 258 -1.56 21.14 20.55
N THR A 259 -0.42 20.65 21.05
CA THR A 259 -0.19 20.47 22.48
C THR A 259 1.04 21.26 22.89
N VAL A 260 0.87 22.18 23.85
CA VAL A 260 1.97 23.05 24.30
C VAL A 260 2.05 22.99 25.82
N ALA A 261 3.22 22.61 26.32
CA ALA A 261 3.56 22.73 27.74
C ALA A 261 4.48 23.94 27.90
N GLN A 262 4.10 24.89 28.76
CA GLN A 262 4.90 26.08 29.02
C GLN A 262 5.13 26.30 30.51
N VAL A 263 6.35 26.71 30.84
CA VAL A 263 6.75 27.11 32.19
C VAL A 263 7.13 28.59 32.15
N GLY A 264 6.51 29.38 33.01
CA GLY A 264 6.79 30.80 33.18
C GLY A 264 7.57 31.06 34.46
N VAL A 265 8.66 31.83 34.34
CA VAL A 265 9.39 32.38 35.48
C VAL A 265 9.17 33.89 35.46
N GLY A 266 8.57 34.43 36.52
CA GLY A 266 8.26 35.85 36.63
C GLY A 266 8.71 36.41 37.97
N MET A 267 9.19 37.66 37.96
CA MET A 267 9.45 38.43 39.16
C MET A 267 8.46 39.59 39.21
N SER A 268 7.70 39.71 40.30
CA SER A 268 6.77 40.83 40.49
C SER A 268 7.52 42.11 40.87
N ARG A 269 7.20 43.23 40.22
CA ARG A 269 7.81 44.56 40.51
C ARG A 269 7.61 45.02 41.97
N LYS A 270 6.56 44.57 42.64
CA LYS A 270 6.32 44.90 44.06
C LYS A 270 7.10 44.00 45.03
N ALA A 271 7.58 42.83 44.61
CA ALA A 271 8.36 41.93 45.46
C ALA A 271 9.81 42.41 45.65
N ALA A 272 10.35 43.21 44.72
CA ALA A 272 11.73 43.67 44.75
C ALA A 272 11.95 45.00 45.51
N SER A 273 10.91 45.80 45.73
CA SER A 273 11.06 47.16 46.30
C SER A 273 10.58 47.32 47.74
N SER A 274 9.86 46.35 48.30
CA SER A 274 9.26 46.49 49.64
C SER A 274 9.56 45.33 50.61
N ASN A 275 10.56 44.49 50.35
CA ASN A 275 10.93 43.42 51.27
C ASN A 275 12.45 43.40 51.52
N GLU A 276 12.88 43.96 52.65
CA GLU A 276 14.28 43.86 53.12
C GLU A 276 14.68 42.41 53.47
N ALA A 277 13.71 41.49 53.62
CA ALA A 277 13.93 40.08 53.94
C ALA A 277 14.01 39.13 52.71
N GLY A 278 14.04 39.66 51.49
CA GLY A 278 14.19 38.89 50.25
C GLY A 278 12.90 38.75 49.45
N GLY A 279 12.95 39.15 48.18
CA GLY A 279 11.79 39.12 47.28
C GLY A 279 11.31 37.70 46.98
N HIS A 280 9.99 37.51 46.98
CA HIS A 280 9.37 36.26 46.54
C HIS A 280 9.55 36.05 45.03
N ILE A 281 9.99 34.85 44.64
CA ILE A 281 10.01 34.39 43.26
C ILE A 281 8.71 33.62 43.02
N ASP A 282 7.86 34.15 42.14
CA ASP A 282 6.59 33.51 41.79
C ASP A 282 6.82 32.57 40.58
N HIS A 283 6.65 31.26 40.79
CA HIS A 283 6.72 30.26 39.72
C HIS A 283 5.32 29.95 39.20
N GLY A 284 5.14 29.94 37.88
CA GLY A 284 3.85 29.64 37.26
C GLY A 284 3.99 28.74 36.04
N GLY A 285 3.38 27.55 36.07
CA GLY A 285 3.26 26.67 34.90
C GLY A 285 1.88 26.76 34.26
N SER A 286 1.77 26.39 32.99
CA SER A 286 0.47 26.08 32.36
C SER A 286 0.65 25.06 31.25
N VAL A 287 -0.27 24.12 31.16
CA VAL A 287 -0.35 23.16 30.05
C VAL A 287 -1.60 23.51 29.25
N GLY A 288 -1.45 23.69 27.94
CA GLY A 288 -2.54 23.98 27.02
C GLY A 288 -2.69 22.88 25.98
N LEU A 289 -3.93 22.50 25.70
CA LEU A 289 -4.30 21.63 24.59
C LEU A 289 -5.31 22.39 23.73
N ALA A 290 -4.99 22.55 22.45
CA ALA A 290 -5.85 23.19 21.48
C ALA A 290 -6.15 22.23 20.32
N LEU A 291 -7.42 22.12 19.99
CA LEU A 291 -7.89 21.41 18.81
C LEU A 291 -8.37 22.47 17.82
N HIS A 292 -7.79 22.48 16.62
CA HIS A 292 -8.10 23.43 15.56
C HIS A 292 -8.66 22.74 14.32
#